data_AF-A0A2I0SKL7-F1
#
_entry.id   AF-A0A2I0SKL7-F1
#
_cell.length_a   1.000
_cell.length_b   1.000
_cell.length_c   1.000
_cell.angle_alpha   90.00
_cell.angle_beta   90.00
_cell.angle_gamma   90.00
#
_symmetry.space_group_name_H-M   'P 1'
#
loop_
_entity.id
_entity.type
_entity.pdbx_description
1 polymer ?
#
loop_
_entity_poly.entity_id
_entity_poly.type
_entity_poly.pdbx_seq_one_letter_code
_entity_poly.pdbx_strand_id
1 'polypeptide(L)'
;MVTRDTTDSPRHRIVEAAVELLESGGPDAVSTRAVAAAAGMQPPAIYRLFGDKEGLLEAVAEHGYAQFLESKRAQLDPEPQDAVEELRRGWDTVVEFGISRPELFAVMNRATGRGADMAHRAGLEILHGRVRRLAAGGWLRVDEELAAQIIQATGRGAVITWHSTPAERRNPALLTALREAMVAAVTRTEPTVPAAEAGPAAAARALRAALPDDADVLSDAEQHLLREWLTRLTADGGAPRA
;
A
#
# COMPACT_ATOMS: atom_id res chain seq x y z
N MET A 1 30.49 -3.03 16.53
CA MET A 1 30.79 -3.49 15.16
C MET A 1 29.94 -2.64 14.23
N VAL A 2 30.55 -1.65 13.58
CA VAL A 2 29.83 -0.59 12.83
C VAL A 2 29.20 -1.20 11.58
N THR A 3 27.89 -1.03 11.43
CA THR A 3 27.11 -1.33 10.23
C THR A 3 27.71 -0.58 9.05
N ARG A 4 28.36 -1.29 8.14
CA ARG A 4 28.89 -0.72 6.90
C ARG A 4 27.69 -0.30 6.04
N ASP A 5 27.61 1.00 5.76
CA ASP A 5 26.61 1.69 4.92
C ASP A 5 26.05 0.80 3.80
N THR A 6 24.78 0.41 3.91
CA THR A 6 24.06 -0.24 2.78
C THR A 6 23.94 0.74 1.59
N THR A 7 23.95 2.03 1.92
CA THR A 7 23.94 3.22 1.07
C THR A 7 25.20 3.41 0.21
N ASP A 8 26.34 2.84 0.58
CA ASP A 8 27.62 2.99 -0.15
C ASP A 8 28.03 1.72 -0.94
N SER A 9 27.08 0.78 -1.13
CA SER A 9 27.38 -0.42 -1.91
C SER A 9 27.48 -0.11 -3.42
N PRO A 10 28.36 -0.78 -4.18
CA PRO A 10 28.38 -0.66 -5.64
C PRO A 10 27.04 -0.97 -6.29
N ARG A 11 26.25 -1.90 -5.71
CA ARG A 11 24.89 -2.20 -6.18
C ARG A 11 23.99 -0.97 -6.03
N HIS A 12 24.03 -0.30 -4.89
CA HIS A 12 23.20 0.87 -4.62
C HIS A 12 23.51 2.02 -5.59
N ARG A 13 24.80 2.38 -5.74
CA ARG A 13 25.22 3.44 -6.67
C ARG A 13 24.82 3.17 -8.12
N ILE A 14 24.86 1.91 -8.56
CA ILE A 14 24.40 1.52 -9.89
C ILE A 14 22.88 1.70 -10.04
N VAL A 15 22.12 1.34 -9.01
CA VAL A 15 20.66 1.49 -9.01
C VAL A 15 20.26 2.96 -8.98
N GLU A 16 20.89 3.79 -8.14
CA GLU A 16 20.65 5.24 -8.10
C GLU A 16 20.95 5.89 -9.45
N ALA A 17 22.11 5.60 -10.05
CA ALA A 17 22.45 6.10 -11.38
C ALA A 17 21.45 5.65 -12.46
N ALA A 18 20.92 4.41 -12.36
CA ALA A 18 19.89 3.93 -13.27
C ALA A 18 18.55 4.66 -13.08
N VAL A 19 18.17 4.98 -11.83
CA VAL A 19 16.98 5.80 -11.51
C VAL A 19 17.12 7.20 -12.10
N GLU A 20 18.27 7.85 -11.89
CA GLU A 20 18.53 9.21 -12.41
C GLU A 20 18.47 9.26 -13.95
N LEU A 21 19.07 8.28 -14.62
CA LEU A 21 19.00 8.16 -16.08
C LEU A 21 17.57 7.89 -16.57
N LEU A 22 16.83 7.04 -15.86
CA LEU A 22 15.44 6.73 -16.16
C LEU A 22 14.54 7.96 -16.04
N GLU A 23 14.72 8.76 -15.00
CA GLU A 23 13.89 9.95 -14.74
C GLU A 23 14.22 11.13 -15.66
N SER A 24 15.49 11.28 -16.06
CA SER A 24 15.93 12.38 -16.92
C SER A 24 15.77 12.10 -18.42
N GLY A 25 15.93 10.83 -18.85
CA GLY A 25 15.96 10.46 -20.26
C GLY A 25 15.07 9.29 -20.65
N GLY A 26 14.25 8.78 -19.72
CA GLY A 26 13.33 7.69 -19.98
C GLY A 26 14.01 6.33 -20.19
N PRO A 27 13.24 5.31 -20.62
CA PRO A 27 13.71 3.92 -20.73
C PRO A 27 14.86 3.72 -21.73
N ASP A 28 14.96 4.61 -22.73
CA ASP A 28 15.97 4.58 -23.78
C ASP A 28 17.34 5.09 -23.29
N ALA A 29 17.35 5.99 -22.29
CA ALA A 29 18.59 6.45 -21.66
C ALA A 29 19.23 5.36 -20.78
N VAL A 30 18.45 4.39 -20.32
CA VAL A 30 18.94 3.29 -19.46
C VAL A 30 19.59 2.21 -20.31
N SER A 31 20.92 2.27 -20.45
CA SER A 31 21.73 1.18 -21.01
C SER A 31 22.80 0.71 -20.02
N THR A 32 23.23 -0.55 -20.09
CA THR A 32 24.27 -1.09 -19.19
C THR A 32 25.56 -0.27 -19.26
N ARG A 33 25.91 0.28 -20.42
CA ARG A 33 27.07 1.18 -20.59
C ARG A 33 26.83 2.56 -19.97
N ALA A 34 25.69 3.18 -20.24
CA ALA A 34 25.38 4.51 -19.70
C ALA A 34 25.30 4.48 -18.16
N VAL A 35 24.63 3.47 -17.62
CA VAL A 35 24.51 3.27 -16.16
C VAL A 35 25.87 2.99 -15.53
N ALA A 36 26.69 2.13 -16.13
CA ALA A 36 28.04 1.89 -15.63
C ALA A 36 28.88 3.18 -15.60
N ALA A 37 28.84 3.97 -16.68
CA ALA A 37 29.54 5.23 -16.76
C ALA A 37 29.05 6.24 -15.70
N ALA A 38 27.73 6.41 -15.56
CA ALA A 38 27.13 7.29 -14.56
C ALA A 38 27.46 6.87 -13.12
N ALA A 39 27.52 5.56 -12.85
CA ALA A 39 27.88 5.02 -11.54
C ALA A 39 29.41 5.01 -11.27
N GLY A 40 30.25 5.45 -12.21
CA GLY A 40 31.72 5.38 -12.09
C GLY A 40 32.26 3.94 -12.12
N MET A 41 31.56 3.02 -12.78
CA MET A 41 31.83 1.59 -12.84
C MET A 41 32.15 1.12 -14.25
N GLN A 42 32.74 -0.07 -14.37
CA GLN A 42 32.97 -0.72 -15.66
C GLN A 42 31.74 -1.55 -16.08
N PRO A 43 31.36 -1.60 -17.37
CA PRO A 43 30.18 -2.35 -17.84
C PRO A 43 30.08 -3.82 -17.36
N PRO A 44 31.18 -4.60 -17.23
CA PRO A 44 31.12 -5.95 -16.66
C PRO A 44 30.57 -6.02 -15.23
N ALA A 45 30.65 -4.93 -14.44
CA ALA A 45 30.08 -4.89 -13.10
C ALA A 45 28.55 -5.00 -13.11
N ILE A 46 27.89 -4.46 -14.14
CA ILE A 46 26.42 -4.54 -14.30
C ILE A 46 26.01 -6.00 -14.48
N TYR A 47 26.62 -6.69 -15.44
CA TYR A 47 26.31 -8.10 -15.71
C TYR A 47 26.60 -9.00 -14.50
N ARG A 48 27.67 -8.72 -13.75
CA ARG A 48 27.99 -9.49 -12.53
C ARG A 48 26.97 -9.30 -11.40
N LEU A 49 26.44 -8.08 -11.22
CA LEU A 49 25.56 -7.75 -10.11
C LEU A 49 24.08 -7.97 -10.42
N PHE A 50 23.68 -7.82 -11.68
CA PHE A 50 22.29 -7.78 -12.10
C PHE A 50 21.95 -8.79 -13.21
N GLY A 51 22.95 -9.50 -13.75
CA GLY A 51 22.75 -10.41 -14.89
C GLY A 51 22.70 -9.65 -16.20
N ASP A 52 21.68 -8.81 -16.39
CA ASP A 52 21.42 -8.07 -17.63
C ASP A 52 20.67 -6.74 -17.37
N LYS A 53 20.12 -6.12 -18.42
CA LYS A 53 19.32 -4.89 -18.31
C LYS A 53 17.99 -5.15 -17.58
N GLU A 54 17.36 -6.29 -17.76
CA GLU A 54 16.08 -6.61 -17.12
C GLU A 54 16.27 -6.79 -15.62
N GLY A 55 17.29 -7.54 -15.19
CA GLY A 55 17.64 -7.68 -13.77
C GLY A 55 18.06 -6.36 -13.12
N LEU A 56 18.63 -5.42 -13.88
CA LEU A 56 18.87 -4.05 -13.40
C LEU A 56 17.54 -3.29 -13.21
N LEU A 57 16.60 -3.38 -14.15
CA LEU A 57 15.29 -2.74 -14.05
C LEU A 57 14.45 -3.32 -12.90
N GLU A 58 14.56 -4.62 -12.61
CA GLU A 58 13.96 -5.25 -11.43
C GLU A 58 14.52 -4.66 -10.12
N ALA A 59 15.84 -4.42 -10.06
CA ALA A 59 16.46 -3.76 -8.91
C ALA A 59 16.05 -2.27 -8.79
N VAL A 60 15.85 -1.58 -9.91
CA VAL A 60 15.30 -0.23 -9.95
C VAL A 60 13.85 -0.21 -9.45
N ALA A 61 13.03 -1.19 -9.84
CA ALA A 61 11.66 -1.33 -9.35
C ALA A 61 11.64 -1.58 -7.83
N GLU A 62 12.49 -2.48 -7.34
CA GLU A 62 12.67 -2.76 -5.91
C GLU A 62 13.01 -1.46 -5.14
N HIS A 63 13.95 -0.67 -5.65
CA HIS A 63 14.32 0.62 -5.06
C HIS A 63 13.16 1.63 -5.10
N GLY A 64 12.45 1.73 -6.22
CA GLY A 64 11.27 2.59 -6.35
C GLY A 64 10.16 2.22 -5.36
N TYR A 65 9.88 0.92 -5.16
CA TYR A 65 8.95 0.46 -4.13
C TYR A 65 9.44 0.79 -2.72
N ALA A 66 10.74 0.68 -2.44
CA ALA A 66 11.30 1.04 -1.14
C ALA A 66 11.12 2.54 -0.83
N GLN A 67 11.42 3.42 -1.78
CA GLN A 67 11.19 4.86 -1.66
C GLN A 67 9.70 5.17 -1.49
N PHE A 68 8.83 4.48 -2.24
CA PHE A 68 7.40 4.65 -2.13
C PHE A 68 6.84 4.18 -0.78
N LEU A 69 7.31 3.04 -0.27
CA LEU A 69 6.99 2.54 1.06
C LEU A 69 7.37 3.53 2.16
N GLU A 70 8.54 4.15 2.04
CA GLU A 70 8.98 5.17 2.98
C GLU A 70 8.03 6.38 2.98
N SER A 71 7.64 6.86 1.79
CA SER A 71 6.65 7.95 1.68
C SER A 71 5.30 7.61 2.30
N LYS A 72 4.85 6.35 2.16
CA LYS A 72 3.61 5.88 2.79
C LYS A 72 3.73 5.84 4.29
N ARG A 73 4.84 5.31 4.82
CA ARG A 73 5.09 5.17 6.26
C ARG A 73 5.18 6.53 6.95
N ALA A 74 5.83 7.50 6.32
CA ALA A 74 5.93 8.86 6.85
C ALA A 74 4.56 9.54 7.04
N GLN A 75 3.54 9.11 6.30
CA GLN A 75 2.16 9.63 6.39
C GLN A 75 1.20 8.71 7.16
N LEU A 76 1.69 7.61 7.75
CA LEU A 76 0.83 6.74 8.55
C LEU A 76 0.57 7.37 9.91
N ASP A 77 -0.71 7.64 10.16
CA ASP A 77 -1.21 7.93 11.49
C ASP A 77 -1.76 6.62 12.09
N PRO A 78 -1.21 6.12 13.22
CA PRO A 78 -1.71 4.90 13.85
C PRO A 78 -3.11 5.09 14.47
N GLU A 79 -3.48 6.32 14.83
CA GLU A 79 -4.75 6.65 15.49
C GLU A 79 -5.44 7.83 14.78
N PRO A 80 -5.83 7.64 13.50
CA PRO A 80 -6.44 8.71 12.72
C PRO A 80 -7.78 9.12 13.34
N GLN A 81 -7.96 10.42 13.57
CA GLN A 81 -9.26 10.97 14.01
C GLN A 81 -10.37 10.75 12.97
N ASP A 82 -10.01 10.74 11.68
CA ASP A 82 -10.90 10.49 10.55
C ASP A 82 -10.25 9.46 9.61
N ALA A 83 -10.74 8.22 9.67
CA ALA A 83 -10.25 7.11 8.86
C ALA A 83 -10.58 7.28 7.35
N VAL A 84 -11.66 7.99 7.01
CA VAL A 84 -12.02 8.27 5.61
C VAL A 84 -11.06 9.31 5.04
N GLU A 85 -10.71 10.32 5.82
CA GLU A 85 -9.71 11.31 5.41
C GLU A 85 -8.30 10.70 5.31
N GLU A 86 -7.95 9.78 6.21
CA GLU A 86 -6.71 9.01 6.08
C GLU A 86 -6.65 8.20 4.77
N LEU A 87 -7.79 7.64 4.34
CA LEU A 87 -7.91 6.96 3.05
C LEU A 87 -7.68 7.94 1.88
N ARG A 88 -8.28 9.14 1.92
CA ARG A 88 -8.09 10.17 0.88
C ARG A 88 -6.61 10.54 0.74
N ARG A 89 -5.96 10.89 1.85
CA ARG A 89 -4.51 11.20 1.88
C ARG A 89 -3.68 10.05 1.33
N GLY A 90 -4.01 8.83 1.74
CA GLY A 90 -3.35 7.63 1.27
C GLY A 90 -3.44 7.39 -0.25
N TRP A 91 -4.58 7.72 -0.84
CA TRP A 91 -4.79 7.68 -2.29
C TRP A 91 -4.00 8.79 -2.99
N ASP A 92 -4.03 10.01 -2.44
CA ASP A 92 -3.28 11.15 -2.98
C ASP A 92 -1.78 10.88 -3.02
N THR A 93 -1.20 10.27 -1.96
CA THR A 93 0.23 9.88 -1.96
C THR A 93 0.59 8.96 -3.13
N VAL A 94 -0.28 8.00 -3.45
CA VAL A 94 -0.05 7.04 -4.55
C VAL A 94 -0.05 7.77 -5.89
N VAL A 95 -1.05 8.65 -6.08
CA VAL A 95 -1.23 9.37 -7.33
C VAL A 95 -0.15 10.43 -7.53
N GLU A 96 0.21 11.16 -6.49
CA GLU A 96 1.30 12.14 -6.51
C GLU A 96 2.64 11.47 -6.85
N PHE A 97 2.96 10.33 -6.23
CA PHE A 97 4.16 9.57 -6.56
C PHE A 97 4.15 9.14 -8.04
N GLY A 98 3.04 8.58 -8.51
CA GLY A 98 2.91 8.11 -9.88
C GLY A 98 2.98 9.24 -10.92
N ILE A 99 2.47 10.43 -10.60
CA ILE A 99 2.48 11.59 -11.50
C ILE A 99 3.85 12.28 -11.52
N SER A 100 4.51 12.40 -10.36
CA SER A 100 5.81 13.07 -10.24
C SER A 100 6.96 12.23 -10.80
N ARG A 101 6.82 10.90 -10.81
CA ARG A 101 7.89 9.97 -11.23
C ARG A 101 7.37 8.94 -12.25
N PRO A 102 6.91 9.37 -13.44
CA PRO A 102 6.22 8.51 -14.41
C PRO A 102 7.02 7.28 -14.84
N GLU A 103 8.31 7.47 -15.16
CA GLU A 103 9.15 6.40 -15.70
C GLU A 103 9.48 5.36 -14.65
N LEU A 104 9.79 5.80 -13.42
CA LEU A 104 9.98 4.90 -12.28
C LEU A 104 8.69 4.15 -11.95
N PHE A 105 7.54 4.84 -11.93
CA PHE A 105 6.25 4.21 -11.70
C PHE A 105 5.93 3.17 -12.79
N ALA A 106 6.23 3.46 -14.05
CA ALA A 106 6.05 2.51 -15.16
C ALA A 106 6.91 1.25 -14.99
N VAL A 107 8.18 1.39 -14.61
CA VAL A 107 9.08 0.27 -14.30
C VAL A 107 8.55 -0.56 -13.13
N MET A 108 8.12 0.09 -12.04
CA MET A 108 7.53 -0.58 -10.88
C MET A 108 6.29 -1.42 -11.23
N ASN A 109 5.41 -0.93 -12.12
CA ASN A 109 4.19 -1.64 -12.52
C ASN A 109 4.45 -2.80 -13.50
N ARG A 110 5.59 -2.80 -14.21
CA ARG A 110 5.97 -3.88 -15.13
C ARG A 110 6.84 -4.95 -14.47
N ALA A 111 7.43 -4.65 -13.32
CA ALA A 111 8.32 -5.55 -12.59
C ALA A 111 7.59 -6.83 -12.17
N THR A 112 8.25 -7.96 -12.33
CA THR A 112 7.74 -9.30 -11.98
C THR A 112 8.71 -10.08 -11.10
N GLY A 113 9.87 -9.50 -10.79
CA GLY A 113 10.89 -10.09 -9.95
C GLY A 113 10.46 -10.19 -8.49
N ARG A 114 10.98 -11.21 -7.80
CA ARG A 114 10.65 -11.52 -6.40
C ARG A 114 10.87 -10.33 -5.45
N GLY A 115 11.92 -9.54 -5.65
CA GLY A 115 12.20 -8.38 -4.80
C GLY A 115 11.12 -7.30 -4.93
N ALA A 116 10.75 -6.97 -6.17
CA ALA A 116 9.68 -6.03 -6.47
C ALA A 116 8.32 -6.53 -5.96
N ASP A 117 8.00 -7.82 -6.13
CA ASP A 117 6.77 -8.43 -5.60
C ASP A 117 6.67 -8.33 -4.08
N MET A 118 7.75 -8.67 -3.36
CA MET A 118 7.81 -8.55 -1.90
C MET A 118 7.59 -7.11 -1.42
N ALA A 119 8.24 -6.14 -2.08
CA ALA A 119 8.10 -4.73 -1.75
C ALA A 119 6.70 -4.19 -2.10
N HIS A 120 6.14 -4.63 -3.23
CA HIS A 120 4.78 -4.31 -3.62
C HIS A 120 3.77 -4.81 -2.58
N ARG A 121 3.88 -6.07 -2.16
CA ARG A 121 3.04 -6.69 -1.13
C ARG A 121 3.12 -5.96 0.21
N ALA A 122 4.31 -5.56 0.66
CA ALA A 122 4.45 -4.74 1.85
C ALA A 122 3.70 -3.39 1.73
N GLY A 123 3.68 -2.80 0.52
CA GLY A 123 2.92 -1.59 0.24
C GLY A 123 1.40 -1.80 0.25
N LEU A 124 0.94 -3.02 -0.05
CA LEU A 124 -0.46 -3.43 0.04
C LEU A 124 -0.88 -3.72 1.48
N GLU A 125 0.01 -4.28 2.31
CA GLU A 125 -0.28 -4.51 3.73
C GLU A 125 -0.63 -3.20 4.45
N ILE A 126 0.00 -2.08 4.09
CA ILE A 126 -0.35 -0.75 4.59
C ILE A 126 -1.80 -0.38 4.21
N LEU A 127 -2.19 -0.63 2.95
CA LEU A 127 -3.55 -0.38 2.49
C LEU A 127 -4.56 -1.29 3.21
N HIS A 128 -4.28 -2.58 3.33
CA HIS A 128 -5.14 -3.50 4.08
C HIS A 128 -5.28 -3.08 5.54
N GLY A 129 -4.23 -2.54 6.16
CA GLY A 129 -4.31 -1.95 7.50
C GLY A 129 -5.32 -0.80 7.59
N ARG A 130 -5.32 0.12 6.61
CA ARG A 130 -6.31 1.21 6.50
C ARG A 130 -7.73 0.68 6.30
N VAL A 131 -7.89 -0.29 5.39
CA VAL A 131 -9.19 -0.92 5.10
C VAL A 131 -9.75 -1.62 6.34
N ARG A 132 -8.93 -2.35 7.10
CA ARG A 132 -9.35 -2.98 8.36
C ARG A 132 -9.83 -1.97 9.40
N ARG A 133 -9.18 -0.80 9.51
CA ARG A 133 -9.64 0.28 10.40
C ARG A 133 -11.01 0.82 9.98
N LEU A 134 -11.21 1.02 8.67
CA LEU A 134 -12.52 1.39 8.13
C LEU A 134 -13.58 0.31 8.42
N ALA A 135 -13.23 -0.98 8.29
CA ALA A 135 -14.12 -2.10 8.58
C ALA A 135 -14.53 -2.11 10.06
N ALA A 136 -13.55 -2.00 10.96
CA ALA A 136 -13.76 -1.98 12.41
C ALA A 136 -14.63 -0.80 12.87
N GLY A 137 -14.52 0.35 12.19
CA GLY A 137 -15.37 1.52 12.42
C GLY A 137 -16.74 1.46 11.73
N GLY A 138 -17.09 0.36 11.04
CA GLY A 138 -18.38 0.23 10.35
C GLY A 138 -18.52 1.13 9.11
N TRP A 139 -17.41 1.58 8.52
CA TRP A 139 -17.41 2.49 7.38
C TRP A 139 -17.54 1.79 6.03
N LEU A 140 -17.08 0.54 5.89
CA LEU A 140 -16.99 -0.13 4.58
C LEU A 140 -18.35 -0.55 4.00
N ARG A 141 -18.65 -0.12 2.76
CA ARG A 141 -19.86 -0.54 2.01
C ARG A 141 -19.74 -1.93 1.37
N VAL A 142 -18.52 -2.37 1.11
CA VAL A 142 -18.16 -3.65 0.49
C VAL A 142 -17.24 -4.44 1.42
N ASP A 143 -16.93 -5.68 1.08
CA ASP A 143 -15.94 -6.45 1.83
C ASP A 143 -14.52 -5.84 1.72
N GLU A 144 -13.66 -6.19 2.67
CA GLU A 144 -12.31 -5.63 2.78
C GLU A 144 -11.45 -5.85 1.52
N GLU A 145 -11.58 -7.03 0.91
CA GLU A 145 -10.77 -7.41 -0.25
C GLU A 145 -11.19 -6.60 -1.48
N LEU A 146 -12.49 -6.52 -1.75
CA LEU A 146 -13.02 -5.69 -2.84
C LEU A 146 -12.72 -4.20 -2.62
N ALA A 147 -12.79 -3.70 -1.38
CA ALA A 147 -12.41 -2.32 -1.07
C ALA A 147 -10.95 -2.05 -1.45
N ALA A 148 -10.02 -2.92 -1.04
CA ALA A 148 -8.60 -2.79 -1.36
C ALA A 148 -8.36 -2.82 -2.88
N GLN A 149 -9.05 -3.69 -3.62
CA GLN A 149 -8.97 -3.76 -5.08
C GLN A 149 -9.46 -2.49 -5.76
N ILE A 150 -10.62 -1.94 -5.34
CA ILE A 150 -11.16 -0.68 -5.87
C ILE A 150 -10.18 0.47 -5.62
N ILE A 151 -9.64 0.59 -4.41
CA ILE A 151 -8.69 1.65 -4.04
C ILE A 151 -7.43 1.58 -4.91
N GLN A 152 -6.87 0.38 -5.10
CA GLN A 152 -5.70 0.18 -5.95
C GLN A 152 -5.98 0.48 -7.43
N ALA A 153 -7.07 -0.07 -7.96
CA ALA A 153 -7.44 0.06 -9.36
C ALA A 153 -7.68 1.52 -9.75
N THR A 154 -8.37 2.27 -8.89
CA THR A 154 -8.65 3.70 -9.12
C THR A 154 -7.39 4.55 -9.04
N GLY A 155 -6.50 4.31 -8.06
CA GLY A 155 -5.22 5.04 -7.98
C GLY A 155 -4.29 4.77 -9.17
N ARG A 156 -4.11 3.50 -9.55
CA ARG A 156 -3.32 3.12 -10.74
C ARG A 156 -3.93 3.66 -12.03
N GLY A 157 -5.24 3.49 -12.20
CA GLY A 157 -5.98 3.98 -13.36
C GLY A 157 -5.89 5.49 -13.50
N ALA A 158 -5.94 6.24 -12.39
CA ALA A 158 -5.78 7.69 -12.39
C ALA A 158 -4.40 8.10 -12.93
N VAL A 159 -3.32 7.47 -12.46
CA VAL A 159 -1.95 7.75 -12.94
C VAL A 159 -1.78 7.42 -14.42
N ILE A 160 -2.26 6.24 -14.86
CA ILE A 160 -2.18 5.83 -16.28
C ILE A 160 -2.98 6.78 -17.17
N THR A 161 -4.18 7.18 -16.74
CA THR A 161 -5.04 8.11 -17.48
C THR A 161 -4.39 9.49 -17.57
N TRP A 162 -3.80 9.97 -16.47
CA TRP A 162 -3.09 11.26 -16.43
C TRP A 162 -1.95 11.32 -17.45
N HIS A 163 -1.11 10.28 -17.49
CA HIS A 163 0.06 10.24 -18.38
C HIS A 163 -0.30 10.02 -19.84
N SER A 164 -1.32 9.21 -20.13
CA SER A 164 -1.84 9.01 -21.50
C SER A 164 -2.61 10.22 -22.05
N THR A 165 -3.01 11.16 -21.19
CA THR A 165 -3.65 12.41 -21.60
C THR A 165 -2.59 13.45 -21.99
N PRO A 166 -2.68 14.07 -23.20
CA PRO A 166 -1.81 15.18 -23.60
C PRO A 166 -1.83 16.32 -22.59
N ALA A 167 -0.68 16.97 -22.37
CA ALA A 167 -0.51 17.95 -21.30
C ALA A 167 -1.54 19.08 -21.33
N GLU A 168 -1.93 19.52 -22.53
CA GLU A 168 -2.88 20.61 -22.76
C GLU A 168 -4.33 20.23 -22.38
N ARG A 169 -4.61 18.93 -22.28
CA ARG A 169 -5.94 18.38 -21.93
C ARG A 169 -6.01 17.86 -20.50
N ARG A 170 -4.91 17.88 -19.74
CA ARG A 170 -4.90 17.40 -18.35
C ARG A 170 -5.70 18.35 -17.47
N ASN A 171 -6.61 17.79 -16.68
CA ASN A 171 -7.42 18.52 -15.71
C ASN A 171 -7.25 17.90 -14.32
N PRO A 172 -6.63 18.59 -13.35
CA PRO A 172 -6.48 18.10 -11.98
C PRO A 172 -7.80 17.69 -11.31
N ALA A 173 -8.92 18.29 -11.71
CA ALA A 173 -10.24 17.93 -11.18
C ALA A 173 -10.62 16.47 -11.44
N LEU A 174 -10.04 15.82 -12.46
CA LEU A 174 -10.19 14.38 -12.69
C LEU A 174 -9.71 13.56 -11.49
N LEU A 175 -8.55 13.91 -10.92
CA LEU A 175 -7.96 13.15 -9.81
C LEU A 175 -8.82 13.30 -8.56
N THR A 176 -9.27 14.52 -8.26
CA THR A 176 -10.21 14.79 -7.17
C THR A 176 -11.52 14.01 -7.36
N ALA A 177 -12.10 14.05 -8.56
CA ALA A 177 -13.35 13.34 -8.85
C ALA A 177 -13.19 11.81 -8.72
N LEU A 178 -12.09 11.23 -9.21
CA LEU A 178 -11.81 9.81 -9.07
C LEU A 178 -11.62 9.39 -7.61
N ARG A 179 -10.91 10.21 -6.81
CA ARG A 179 -10.74 9.96 -5.38
C ARG A 179 -12.08 9.98 -4.66
N GLU A 180 -12.90 11.02 -4.85
CA GLU A 180 -14.19 11.10 -4.16
C GLU A 180 -15.17 10.03 -4.64
N ALA A 181 -15.13 9.65 -5.93
CA ALA A 181 -15.92 8.53 -6.45
C ALA A 181 -15.48 7.19 -5.82
N MET A 182 -14.17 6.98 -5.68
CA MET A 182 -13.62 5.82 -4.96
C MET A 182 -14.09 5.81 -3.51
N VAL A 183 -13.94 6.92 -2.78
CA VAL A 183 -14.37 7.03 -1.38
C VAL A 183 -15.85 6.71 -1.25
N ALA A 184 -16.71 7.35 -2.06
CA ALA A 184 -18.14 7.10 -2.04
C ALA A 184 -18.53 5.64 -2.38
N ALA A 185 -17.73 4.96 -3.22
CA ALA A 185 -17.94 3.56 -3.55
C ALA A 185 -17.57 2.63 -2.38
N VAL A 186 -16.48 2.92 -1.65
CA VAL A 186 -15.96 2.04 -0.61
C VAL A 186 -16.46 2.38 0.80
N THR A 187 -16.78 3.63 1.12
CA THR A 187 -17.19 4.09 2.45
C THR A 187 -18.63 4.60 2.51
N ARG A 188 -19.24 4.49 3.69
CA ARG A 188 -20.53 5.11 4.04
C ARG A 188 -20.34 6.58 4.41
N THR A 189 -21.43 7.34 4.37
CA THR A 189 -21.49 8.73 4.85
C THR A 189 -21.47 8.80 6.39
N GLU A 190 -22.03 7.78 7.05
CA GLU A 190 -22.05 7.63 8.50
C GLU A 190 -21.67 6.19 8.87
N PRO A 191 -20.97 5.97 10.00
CA PRO A 191 -20.57 4.64 10.42
C PRO A 191 -21.78 3.86 10.92
N THR A 192 -21.86 2.56 10.60
CA THR A 192 -22.92 1.69 11.14
C THR A 192 -22.76 1.43 12.64
N VAL A 193 -21.54 1.64 13.18
CA VAL A 193 -21.21 1.45 14.59
C VAL A 193 -20.84 2.81 15.18
N PRO A 194 -21.51 3.29 16.25
CA PRO A 194 -21.11 4.51 16.93
C PRO A 194 -19.65 4.40 17.41
N ALA A 195 -18.86 5.47 17.30
CA ALA A 195 -17.44 5.46 17.70
C ALA A 195 -17.23 5.02 19.16
N ALA A 196 -18.19 5.29 20.05
CA ALA A 196 -18.17 4.86 21.46
C ALA A 196 -18.36 3.35 21.65
N GLU A 197 -18.85 2.64 20.62
CA GLU A 197 -19.06 1.19 20.59
C GLU A 197 -18.12 0.50 19.60
N ALA A 198 -17.17 1.22 19.00
CA ALA A 198 -16.15 0.63 18.14
C ALA A 198 -15.09 -0.06 19.01
N GLY A 199 -14.90 -1.38 18.82
CA GLY A 199 -13.82 -2.12 19.45
C GLY A 199 -14.14 -3.59 19.75
N PRO A 200 -13.13 -4.43 20.03
CA PRO A 200 -13.31 -5.87 20.20
C PRO A 200 -14.30 -6.25 21.30
N ALA A 201 -14.28 -5.52 22.42
CA ALA A 201 -15.17 -5.76 23.55
C ALA A 201 -16.64 -5.43 23.25
N ALA A 202 -16.90 -4.38 22.46
CA ALA A 202 -18.25 -4.01 22.06
C ALA A 202 -18.79 -4.94 20.97
N ALA A 203 -17.97 -5.29 19.97
CA ALA A 203 -18.29 -6.29 18.96
C ALA A 203 -18.58 -7.67 19.61
N ALA A 204 -17.78 -8.08 20.60
CA ALA A 204 -18.01 -9.32 21.33
C ALA A 204 -19.31 -9.30 22.13
N ARG A 205 -19.68 -8.15 22.74
CA ARG A 205 -20.98 -7.97 23.40
C ARG A 205 -22.14 -8.08 22.41
N ALA A 206 -22.05 -7.40 21.27
CA ALA A 206 -23.09 -7.39 20.24
C ALA A 206 -23.31 -8.79 19.63
N LEU A 207 -22.22 -9.47 19.26
CA LEU A 207 -22.29 -10.83 18.72
C LEU A 207 -22.87 -11.81 19.73
N ARG A 208 -22.46 -11.72 21.01
CA ARG A 208 -23.01 -12.57 22.06
C ARG A 208 -24.53 -12.38 22.24
N ALA A 209 -25.02 -11.15 22.12
CA ALA A 209 -26.45 -10.87 22.24
C ALA A 209 -27.28 -11.34 21.03
N ALA A 210 -26.66 -11.47 19.86
CA ALA A 210 -27.32 -11.85 18.60
C ALA A 210 -27.28 -13.36 18.32
N LEU A 211 -26.44 -14.12 19.01
CA LEU A 211 -26.34 -15.58 18.84
C LEU A 211 -27.57 -16.27 19.45
N PRO A 212 -28.35 -17.05 18.67
CA PRO A 212 -29.39 -17.91 19.23
C PRO A 212 -28.78 -19.04 20.06
N ASP A 213 -29.52 -19.55 21.04
CA ASP A 213 -29.08 -20.61 21.96
C ASP A 213 -28.80 -21.95 21.22
N ASP A 214 -29.31 -22.08 20.01
CA ASP A 214 -29.36 -23.28 19.17
C ASP A 214 -28.91 -22.95 17.73
N ALA A 215 -27.70 -22.41 17.61
CA ALA A 215 -27.05 -22.22 16.32
C ALA A 215 -26.61 -23.57 15.71
N ASP A 216 -27.51 -24.23 14.96
CA ASP A 216 -27.31 -25.52 14.27
C ASP A 216 -26.06 -25.61 13.36
N VAL A 217 -25.38 -24.48 13.14
CA VAL A 217 -24.13 -24.38 12.36
C VAL A 217 -22.90 -24.82 13.16
N LEU A 218 -22.92 -24.72 14.50
CA LEU A 218 -21.80 -25.05 15.38
C LEU A 218 -22.18 -26.20 16.32
N SER A 219 -21.25 -27.12 16.56
CA SER A 219 -21.41 -28.16 17.59
C SER A 219 -21.45 -27.54 19.01
N ASP A 220 -22.02 -28.28 19.97
CA ASP A 220 -22.11 -27.83 21.37
C ASP A 220 -20.75 -27.39 21.95
N ALA A 221 -19.67 -28.11 21.60
CA ALA A 221 -18.31 -27.80 22.03
C ALA A 221 -17.80 -26.48 21.43
N GLU A 222 -18.07 -26.24 20.14
CA GLU A 222 -17.70 -24.99 19.46
C GLU A 222 -18.51 -23.80 19.99
N GLN A 223 -19.81 -24.00 20.27
CA GLN A 223 -20.65 -22.97 20.88
C GLN A 223 -20.20 -22.60 22.28
N HIS A 224 -19.77 -23.59 23.08
CA HIS A 224 -19.21 -23.34 24.42
C HIS A 224 -17.93 -22.52 24.33
N LEU A 225 -17.01 -22.92 23.44
CA LEU A 225 -15.73 -22.26 23.23
C LEU A 225 -15.89 -20.82 22.70
N LEU A 226 -16.81 -20.61 21.75
CA LEU A 226 -17.16 -19.29 21.23
C LEU A 226 -17.65 -18.36 22.35
N ARG A 227 -18.56 -18.83 23.20
CA ARG A 227 -19.07 -18.05 24.34
C ARG A 227 -17.98 -17.71 25.35
N GLU A 228 -17.08 -18.64 25.62
CA GLU A 228 -15.94 -18.39 26.50
C GLU A 228 -15.01 -17.30 25.94
N TRP A 229 -14.67 -17.39 24.65
CA TRP A 229 -13.83 -16.39 23.99
C TRP A 229 -14.47 -15.01 23.94
N LEU A 230 -15.76 -14.93 23.59
CA LEU A 230 -16.50 -13.66 23.62
C LEU A 230 -16.49 -13.06 25.03
N THR A 231 -16.67 -13.88 26.07
CA THR A 231 -16.61 -13.42 27.46
C THR A 231 -15.23 -12.85 27.83
N ARG A 232 -14.14 -13.53 27.46
CA ARG A 232 -12.78 -13.02 27.68
C ARG A 232 -12.52 -11.70 26.94
N LEU A 233 -12.95 -11.60 25.68
CA LEU A 233 -12.84 -10.36 24.88
C LEU A 233 -13.62 -9.18 25.48
N THR A 234 -14.75 -9.45 26.15
CA THR A 234 -15.48 -8.41 26.88
C THR A 234 -14.84 -7.99 28.18
N ALA A 235 -14.04 -8.85 28.81
CA ALA A 235 -13.37 -8.59 30.09
C ALA A 235 -12.01 -7.87 29.92
N ASP A 236 -11.28 -8.15 28.84
CA ASP A 236 -9.94 -7.58 28.56
C ASP A 236 -9.97 -6.13 28.02
N GLY A 237 -11.15 -5.57 27.73
CA GLY A 237 -11.31 -4.21 27.17
C GLY A 237 -10.94 -3.04 28.10
N GLY A 238 -10.20 -3.28 29.19
CA GLY A 238 -9.91 -2.29 30.23
C GLY A 238 -8.44 -2.13 30.64
N ALA A 239 -7.47 -2.87 30.09
CA ALA A 239 -6.07 -2.70 30.45
C ALA A 239 -5.11 -2.87 29.25
N PRO A 240 -4.23 -1.88 28.96
CA PRO A 240 -3.15 -2.09 28.01
C PRO A 240 -2.15 -3.09 28.61
N ARG A 241 -1.79 -4.12 27.83
CA ARG A 241 -0.67 -5.01 28.18
C ARG A 241 0.64 -4.23 28.00
N ALA A 242 1.36 -4.05 29.11
CA ALA A 242 2.70 -3.47 29.18
C ALA A 242 3.76 -4.38 28.54
#